data_AF-A0A1R4FYX8-F1
#
_entry.id   AF-A0A1R4FYX8-F1
#
_cell.length_a   1.000
_cell.length_b   1.000
_cell.length_c   1.000
_cell.angle_alpha   90.00
_cell.angle_beta   90.00
_cell.angle_gamma   90.00
#
_symmetry.space_group_name_H-M   'P 1'
#
loop_
_entity.id
_entity.type
_entity.pdbx_description
1 polymer ?
#
loop_
_entity_poly.entity_id
_entity_poly.type
_entity_poly.pdbx_seq_one_letter_code
_entity_poly.pdbx_strand_id
1 'polypeptide(L)' 'MQVLPEELTTSLASAILGVSRPTLMKRIEAGEIPAHKVGSHTRINRDDLMRYRRSQEARRQAAIEGFLDIDDDL' A
#
# COMPACT_ATOMS: atom_id res chain seq x y z
N MET A 1 -16.08 13.18 -9.86
CA MET A 1 -15.61 12.80 -8.50
C MET A 1 -15.88 11.32 -8.33
N GLN A 2 -14.86 10.46 -8.46
CA GLN A 2 -15.07 9.02 -8.39
C GLN A 2 -15.15 8.63 -6.91
N VAL A 3 -16.33 8.19 -6.48
CA VAL A 3 -16.54 7.73 -5.11
C VAL A 3 -15.89 6.35 -5.00
N LEU A 4 -14.81 6.24 -4.23
CA LEU A 4 -14.17 4.96 -3.97
C LEU A 4 -15.05 4.13 -3.04
N PRO A 5 -15.41 2.90 -3.40
CA PRO A 5 -16.17 2.02 -2.52
C PRO A 5 -15.36 1.71 -1.26
N GLU A 6 -16.06 1.31 -0.20
CA GLU A 6 -15.44 0.93 1.07
C GLU A 6 -14.54 -0.30 0.90
N GLU A 7 -14.95 -1.24 0.05
CA GLU A 7 -14.16 -2.42 -0.29
C GLU A 7 -13.63 -2.38 -1.72
N LEU A 8 -12.32 -2.54 -1.84
CA LEU A 8 -11.60 -2.49 -3.08
C LEU A 8 -11.26 -3.90 -3.56
N THR A 9 -11.32 -4.11 -4.87
CA THR A 9 -10.73 -5.31 -5.49
C THR A 9 -9.22 -5.20 -5.44
N THR A 10 -8.53 -6.34 -5.54
CA THR A 10 -7.07 -6.36 -5.70
C THR A 10 -6.59 -5.57 -6.93
N SER A 11 -7.39 -5.51 -8.01
CA SER A 11 -7.07 -4.69 -9.19
C SER A 11 -7.12 -3.19 -8.91
N LEU A 12 -8.18 -2.74 -8.22
CA LEU A 12 -8.33 -1.33 -7.91
C LEU A 12 -7.31 -0.89 -6.86
N ALA A 13 -7.09 -1.71 -5.84
CA ALA A 13 -6.08 -1.47 -4.82
C ALA A 13 -4.66 -1.40 -5.42
N SER A 14 -4.32 -2.28 -6.37
CA SER A 14 -3.00 -2.25 -7.02
C SER A 14 -2.82 -0.98 -7.85
N ALA A 15 -3.87 -0.54 -8.55
CA ALA A 15 -3.86 0.71 -9.30
C ALA A 15 -3.70 1.93 -8.38
N ILE A 16 -4.37 1.95 -7.22
CA ILE A 16 -4.25 3.03 -6.23
C ILE A 16 -2.85 3.11 -5.62
N LEU A 17 -2.23 1.96 -5.33
CA LEU A 17 -0.86 1.90 -4.81
C LEU A 17 0.22 2.10 -5.87
N GLY A 18 -0.13 2.08 -7.16
CA GLY A 18 0.84 2.15 -8.25
C GLY A 18 1.76 0.93 -8.32
N VAL A 19 1.30 -0.25 -7.90
CA VAL A 19 2.07 -1.50 -7.91
C VAL A 19 1.38 -2.56 -8.76
N SER A 20 2.12 -3.60 -9.15
CA SER A 20 1.52 -4.74 -9.84
C SER A 20 0.59 -5.53 -8.91
N ARG A 21 -0.44 -6.18 -9.47
CA ARG A 21 -1.32 -7.09 -8.72
C ARG A 21 -0.54 -8.20 -7.99
N PRO A 22 0.44 -8.88 -8.61
CA PRO A 22 1.28 -9.85 -7.90
C PRO A 22 2.00 -9.25 -6.69
N THR A 23 2.54 -8.02 -6.82
CA THR A 23 3.18 -7.32 -5.70
C THR A 23 2.21 -7.04 -4.56
N LEU A 24 1.00 -6.59 -4.89
CA LEU A 24 -0.05 -6.39 -3.89
C LEU A 24 -0.40 -7.69 -3.17
N MET A 25 -0.57 -8.79 -3.91
CA MET A 25 -0.89 -10.10 -3.31
C MET A 25 0.21 -10.58 -2.37
N LYS A 26 1.49 -10.42 -2.74
CA LYS A 26 2.62 -10.74 -1.83
C LYS A 26 2.56 -9.96 -0.53
N ARG A 27 2.18 -8.68 -0.55
CA ARG A 27 2.05 -7.84 0.65
C ARG A 27 0.88 -8.28 1.53
N ILE A 28 -0.22 -8.71 0.90
CA ILE A 28 -1.36 -9.30 1.61
C ILE A 28 -0.96 -10.63 2.26
N GLU A 29 -0.27 -11.50 1.52
CA GLU A 29 0.25 -12.78 2.03
C GLU A 29 1.26 -12.59 3.17
N ALA A 30 2.08 -11.53 3.11
CA ALA A 30 2.99 -11.13 4.18
C ALA A 30 2.29 -10.49 5.39
N GLY A 31 0.97 -10.25 5.33
CA GLY A 31 0.22 -9.61 6.41
C GLY A 31 0.44 -8.09 6.51
N GLU A 32 1.09 -7.47 5.53
CA GLU A 32 1.32 -6.02 5.53
C GLU A 32 0.04 -5.22 5.23
N ILE A 33 -0.86 -5.79 4.44
CA ILE A 33 -2.13 -5.18 4.05
C ILE A 33 -3.27 -6.12 4.47
N PRO A 34 -4.13 -5.70 5.41
CA PRO A 34 -5.33 -6.47 5.75
C PRO A 34 -6.21 -6.68 4.51
N ALA A 35 -6.54 -7.94 4.24
CA ALA A 35 -7.47 -8.30 3.21
C ALA A 35 -8.30 -9.50 3.69
N HIS A 36 -9.50 -9.63 3.16
CA HIS A 36 -10.40 -10.73 3.50
C HIS A 36 -11.01 -11.33 2.24
N LYS A 37 -11.46 -12.58 2.33
CA LYS A 37 -12.14 -13.27 1.22
C LYS A 37 -13.65 -13.05 1.32
N VAL A 38 -14.25 -12.64 0.21
CA VAL A 38 -15.69 -12.57 0.00
C VAL A 38 -16.03 -13.56 -1.11
N GLY A 39 -16.48 -14.76 -0.72
CA GLY A 39 -16.60 -15.90 -1.62
C GLY A 39 -15.24 -16.24 -2.24
N SER A 40 -15.15 -16.23 -3.57
CA SER A 40 -13.92 -16.51 -4.33
C SER A 40 -12.99 -15.30 -4.49
N HIS A 41 -13.42 -14.09 -4.12
CA HIS A 41 -12.67 -12.86 -4.39
C HIS A 41 -12.02 -12.30 -3.12
N THR A 42 -10.80 -11.78 -3.26
CA THR A 42 -10.14 -11.00 -2.19
C THR A 42 -10.57 -9.54 -2.24
N ARG A 43 -10.98 -9.01 -1.10
CA ARG A 43 -11.37 -7.61 -0.88
C ARG A 43 -10.46 -6.97 0.15
N ILE A 44 -10.22 -5.68 -0.03
CA ILE A 44 -9.34 -4.87 0.81
C ILE A 44 -10.14 -3.64 1.25
N ASN A 45 -10.18 -3.36 2.55
CA ASN A 45 -10.83 -2.15 3.03
C ASN A 45 -10.03 -0.92 2.54
N ARG A 46 -10.74 0.09 2.05
CA ARG A 46 -10.14 1.33 1.54
C ARG A 46 -9.29 2.02 2.60
N ASP A 47 -9.74 2.05 3.85
CA ASP A 47 -9.03 2.76 4.92
C ASP A 47 -7.73 2.04 5.28
N ASP A 48 -7.72 0.71 5.28
CA ASP A 48 -6.53 -0.09 5.48
C ASP A 48 -5.51 0.11 4.35
N LEU A 49 -5.98 0.15 3.10
CA LEU A 49 -5.12 0.45 1.95
C LEU A 49 -4.48 1.85 2.07
N MET A 50 -5.27 2.84 2.48
CA MET A 50 -4.80 4.22 2.64
C MET A 50 -3.88 4.39 3.86
N ARG A 51 -4.06 3.60 4.91
CA ARG A 51 -3.12 3.53 6.05
C ARG A 51 -1.78 2.96 5.60
N TYR A 52 -1.80 1.86 4.86
CA TYR A 52 -0.60 1.24 4.31
C TYR A 52 0.15 2.20 3.36
N ARG A 53 -0.56 2.89 2.46
CA ARG A 53 0.06 3.87 1.57
C ARG A 53 0.78 4.96 2.35
N ARG A 54 0.15 5.52 3.39
CA ARG A 54 0.72 6.57 4.23
C ARG A 54 1.96 6.09 5.00
N SER A 55 1.94 4.87 5.55
CA SER A 55 3.11 4.32 6.25
C SER A 55 4.29 4.09 5.29
N GLN A 56 4.02 3.65 4.06
CA GLN A 56 5.05 3.50 3.03
C GLN A 56 5.64 4.83 2.59
N GLU A 57 4.82 5.87 2.45
CA GLU A 57 5.28 7.22 2.10
C GLU A 57 6.13 7.82 3.22
N ALA A 58 5.72 7.67 4.48
CA ALA A 58 6.51 8.08 5.64
C ALA A 58 7.86 7.36 5.73
N ARG A 59 7.90 6.04 5.47
CA ARG A 59 9.15 5.27 5.41
C ARG A 59 10.07 5.74 4.28
N ARG A 60 9.50 6.06 3.11
CA ARG A 60 10.26 6.58 1.98
C ARG A 60 10.85 7.95 2.30
N GLN A 61 10.09 8.82 2.94
CA GLN A 61 10.53 10.14 3.37
C GLN A 61 11.66 10.05 4.41
N ALA A 62 11.50 9.20 5.44
CA ALA A 62 12.52 8.98 6.45
C ALA A 62 13.84 8.42 5.87
N ALA A 63 13.75 7.55 4.85
CA ALA A 63 14.93 7.03 4.16
C ALA A 63 15.67 8.10 3.33
N ILE A 64 14.95 9.09 2.79
CA ILE A 64 15.55 10.21 2.06
C ILE A 64 16.23 11.17 3.05
N GLU A 65 15.57 11.48 4.16
CA GLU A 65 16.13 12.34 5.22
C GLU A 65 17.41 11.72 5.82
N GLY A 66 17.39 10.41 6.11
CA GLY A 66 18.59 9.72 6.60
C GLY A 66 19.71 9.56 5.55
N PHE A 67 19.43 9.77 4.26
CA PHE A 67 20.46 9.78 3.21
C PHE A 67 21.14 11.15 3.10
N LEU A 68 20.37 12.24 3.24
CA LEU A 68 20.91 13.61 3.24
C LEU A 68 21.89 13.86 4.41
N ASP A 69 21.63 13.28 5.58
CA ASP A 69 22.56 13.38 6.73
C ASP A 69 23.89 12.63 6.51
N ILE A 70 23.98 11.70 5.55
CA ILE A 70 25.21 10.95 5.26
C ILE A 70 26.09 11.69 4.24
N ASP A 71 25.51 12.46 3.33
CA ASP A 71 26.26 13.22 2.31
C ASP A 71 26.88 14.52 2.86
N ASP A 72 26.38 15.08 3.97
CA ASP A 72 26.93 16.31 4.59
C ASP A 72 28.19 16.07 5.46
N ASP A 73 28.62 14.81 5.62
CA ASP A 73 29.78 14.42 6.44
C ASP A 73 31.00 13.95 5.58
N LEU A 74 31.03 14.26 4.26
CA LEU A 74 32.15 13.94 3.33
C LEU A 74 32.98 15.16 2.91
#